data_AF-A0A382TPX6-F1
#
_entry.id   AF-A0A382TPX6-F1
#
_cell.length_a   1.000
_cell.length_b   1.000
_cell.length_c   1.000
_cell.angle_alpha   90.00
_cell.angle_beta   90.00
_cell.angle_gamma   90.00
#
_symmetry.space_group_name_H-M   'P 1'
#
loop_
_entity.id
_entity.type
_entity.pdbx_description
1 polymer ?
#
loop_
_entity_poly.entity_id
_entity_poly.type
_entity_poly.pdbx_seq_one_letter_code
_entity_poly.pdbx_strand_id
1 'polypeptide(L)'
;KTKAHIKMKHGEHSHNALGVLGLTPEERRVTGLDRALMAGRWFEPGEEKVCILPNDMIAAANLDIDIEQVGDVQIRVFGDLFTVIGIVNSKRVKEFKDLDDEIVTPADFAVTGGQAVQEMAEEENREKQGLEDAKVVIKPFVHLEPANTLIIPYHTLRNIGSGNPLQSVAVRFHEGVDERQQIEEFLSRLSVTLFAGIREEGDEYVKVSIYSSLGMTSLSGMANLFVPILIAALIVLNTMMGSVYERFREIGVYSSVGLAPQHISWLFMAESSVYSVLGVVAGYLTGQVISNLLIRFELL
;
A
#
# COMPACT_ATOMS: atom_id res chain seq x y z
N LYS A 1 27.03 -16.34 8.84
CA LYS A 1 26.32 -17.19 7.84
C LYS A 1 26.82 -16.79 6.46
N THR A 2 27.23 -17.74 5.62
CA THR A 2 27.68 -17.45 4.24
C THR A 2 26.50 -16.93 3.43
N LYS A 3 26.65 -15.77 2.76
CA LYS A 3 25.57 -15.22 1.92
C LYS A 3 25.27 -16.19 0.77
N ALA A 4 23.99 -16.42 0.51
CA ALA A 4 23.56 -17.13 -0.69
C ALA A 4 24.02 -16.32 -1.92
N HIS A 5 24.46 -17.01 -2.96
CA HIS A 5 24.97 -16.39 -4.18
C HIS A 5 24.64 -17.24 -5.39
N ILE A 6 24.52 -16.59 -6.54
CA ILE A 6 24.32 -17.21 -7.84
C ILE A 6 25.65 -17.16 -8.58
N LYS A 7 26.21 -18.34 -8.87
CA LYS A 7 27.45 -18.43 -9.64
C LYS A 7 27.16 -18.19 -11.12
N MET A 8 27.77 -17.16 -11.66
CA MET A 8 27.80 -16.86 -13.09
C MET A 8 29.14 -17.28 -13.66
N LYS A 9 29.15 -17.80 -14.90
CA LYS A 9 30.39 -18.16 -15.61
C LYS A 9 30.37 -17.68 -17.05
N HIS A 10 31.52 -17.23 -17.54
CA HIS A 10 31.78 -16.94 -18.94
C HIS A 10 33.22 -17.36 -19.26
N GLY A 11 33.40 -18.30 -20.20
CA GLY A 11 34.71 -18.93 -20.41
C GLY A 11 35.28 -19.50 -19.12
N GLU A 12 36.51 -19.11 -18.78
CA GLU A 12 37.22 -19.50 -17.55
C GLU A 12 36.90 -18.61 -16.34
N HIS A 13 36.22 -17.48 -16.56
CA HIS A 13 35.90 -16.53 -15.50
C HIS A 13 34.60 -16.90 -14.80
N SER A 14 34.56 -16.70 -13.47
CA SER A 14 33.36 -16.90 -12.67
C SER A 14 33.19 -15.83 -11.62
N HIS A 15 31.96 -15.40 -11.42
CA HIS A 15 31.60 -14.37 -10.44
C HIS A 15 30.31 -14.74 -9.71
N ASN A 16 30.13 -14.21 -8.52
CA ASN A 16 29.00 -14.52 -7.65
C ASN A 16 28.06 -13.31 -7.58
N ALA A 17 26.94 -13.39 -8.29
CA ALA A 17 25.85 -12.42 -8.10
C ALA A 17 25.17 -12.70 -6.74
N LEU A 18 24.79 -11.65 -6.03
CA LEU A 18 24.16 -11.75 -4.70
C LEU A 18 22.63 -11.68 -4.78
N GLY A 19 22.07 -11.22 -5.89
CA GLY A 19 20.63 -11.19 -6.13
C GLY A 19 20.27 -11.25 -7.61
N VAL A 20 18.99 -11.53 -7.87
CA VAL A 20 18.40 -11.47 -9.21
C VAL A 20 17.14 -10.63 -9.16
N LEU A 21 17.01 -9.72 -10.12
CA LEU A 21 15.84 -8.89 -10.34
C LEU A 21 15.10 -9.41 -11.59
N GLY A 22 13.84 -9.79 -11.41
CA GLY A 22 12.99 -10.31 -12.48
C GLY A 22 12.03 -9.23 -12.96
N LEU A 23 12.18 -8.76 -14.19
CA LEU A 23 11.36 -7.66 -14.74
C LEU A 23 10.59 -8.09 -15.99
N THR A 24 9.45 -7.45 -16.21
CA THR A 24 8.67 -7.63 -17.44
C THR A 24 9.19 -6.74 -18.57
N PRO A 25 8.96 -7.06 -19.85
CA PRO A 25 9.23 -6.15 -20.97
C PRO A 25 8.54 -4.78 -20.84
N GLU A 26 7.41 -4.75 -20.17
CA GLU A 26 6.51 -3.61 -19.96
C GLU A 26 7.03 -2.66 -18.89
N GLU A 27 7.96 -3.11 -18.06
CA GLU A 27 8.62 -2.33 -17.01
C GLU A 27 9.19 -1.00 -17.53
N ARG A 28 9.71 -0.99 -18.76
CA ARG A 28 10.20 0.24 -19.45
C ARG A 28 9.13 1.34 -19.59
N ARG A 29 7.85 0.96 -19.57
CA ARG A 29 6.73 1.91 -19.65
C ARG A 29 6.28 2.38 -18.28
N VAL A 30 6.59 1.63 -17.22
CA VAL A 30 6.17 1.93 -15.85
C VAL A 30 7.26 2.72 -15.14
N THR A 31 8.40 2.09 -14.85
CA THR A 31 9.54 2.72 -14.15
C THR A 31 10.50 3.43 -15.12
N GLY A 32 10.61 2.95 -16.37
CA GLY A 32 11.56 3.52 -17.34
C GLY A 32 13.02 3.18 -17.03
N LEU A 33 13.23 2.04 -16.36
CA LEU A 33 14.56 1.55 -15.99
C LEU A 33 15.46 1.24 -17.21
N ASP A 34 14.87 1.07 -18.39
CA ASP A 34 15.58 0.91 -19.67
C ASP A 34 16.47 2.12 -20.00
N ARG A 35 16.19 3.32 -19.47
CA ARG A 35 17.05 4.51 -19.60
C ARG A 35 18.42 4.34 -18.95
N ALA A 36 18.57 3.36 -18.05
CA ALA A 36 19.87 3.00 -17.46
C ALA A 36 20.74 2.14 -18.39
N LEU A 37 20.21 1.65 -19.52
CA LEU A 37 21.00 0.90 -20.51
C LEU A 37 22.12 1.78 -21.08
N MET A 38 23.33 1.22 -21.04
CA MET A 38 24.52 1.77 -21.71
C MET A 38 24.74 1.13 -23.08
N ALA A 39 24.32 -0.12 -23.24
CA ALA A 39 24.52 -0.92 -24.44
C ALA A 39 23.41 -1.98 -24.59
N GLY A 40 23.16 -2.42 -25.83
CA GLY A 40 22.18 -3.44 -26.15
C GLY A 40 20.73 -2.93 -26.12
N ARG A 41 19.80 -3.78 -25.68
CA ARG A 41 18.35 -3.50 -25.67
C ARG A 41 17.66 -4.03 -24.41
N TRP A 42 16.41 -3.61 -24.22
CA TRP A 42 15.51 -4.15 -23.20
C TRP A 42 14.88 -5.48 -23.65
N PHE A 43 14.21 -6.17 -22.73
CA PHE A 43 13.49 -7.41 -22.99
C PHE A 43 12.36 -7.22 -24.01
N GLU A 44 12.12 -8.25 -24.81
CA GLU A 44 10.96 -8.38 -25.68
C GLU A 44 9.97 -9.44 -25.16
N PRO A 45 8.68 -9.34 -25.50
CA PRO A 45 7.69 -10.34 -25.09
C PRO A 45 8.04 -11.75 -25.56
N GLY A 46 8.02 -12.72 -24.64
CA GLY A 46 8.30 -14.13 -24.92
C GLY A 46 9.76 -14.55 -24.79
N GLU A 47 10.68 -13.63 -24.47
CA GLU A 47 12.07 -13.98 -24.19
C GLU A 47 12.24 -14.60 -22.80
N GLU A 48 12.98 -15.71 -22.71
CA GLU A 48 13.23 -16.40 -21.44
C GLU A 48 14.72 -16.43 -21.06
N LYS A 49 15.58 -16.98 -21.93
CA LYS A 49 17.01 -17.20 -21.65
C LYS A 49 17.89 -16.02 -22.07
N VAL A 50 17.51 -14.83 -21.61
CA VAL A 50 18.24 -13.58 -21.83
C VAL A 50 18.50 -12.88 -20.50
N CYS A 51 19.56 -12.08 -20.43
CA CYS A 51 19.87 -11.32 -19.23
C CYS A 51 20.45 -9.95 -19.56
N ILE A 52 20.31 -9.04 -18.60
CA ILE A 52 20.92 -7.72 -18.61
C ILE A 52 21.86 -7.64 -17.40
N LEU A 53 23.09 -7.17 -17.64
CA LEU A 53 24.15 -7.13 -16.64
C LEU A 53 24.50 -5.69 -16.25
N PRO A 54 24.75 -5.41 -14.96
CA PRO A 54 25.36 -4.16 -14.54
C PRO A 54 26.81 -4.03 -15.02
N ASN A 55 27.22 -2.84 -15.46
CA ASN A 55 28.60 -2.59 -15.91
C ASN A 55 29.65 -2.90 -14.81
N ASP A 56 29.34 -2.60 -13.55
CA ASP A 56 30.25 -2.86 -12.43
C ASP A 56 30.37 -4.37 -12.14
N MET A 57 29.32 -5.14 -12.43
CA MET A 57 29.34 -6.61 -12.32
C MET A 57 30.30 -7.21 -13.35
N ILE A 58 30.24 -6.72 -14.60
CA ILE A 58 31.13 -7.14 -15.69
C ILE A 58 32.59 -6.85 -15.32
N ALA A 59 32.86 -5.62 -14.85
CA ALA A 59 34.18 -5.21 -14.41
C ALA A 59 34.70 -6.03 -13.23
N ALA A 60 33.88 -6.25 -12.19
CA ALA A 60 34.27 -7.02 -11.00
C ALA A 60 34.48 -8.51 -11.30
N ALA A 61 33.82 -9.03 -12.33
CA ALA A 61 33.90 -10.41 -12.75
C ALA A 61 35.05 -10.67 -13.75
N ASN A 62 35.75 -9.63 -14.21
CA ASN A 62 36.66 -9.68 -15.37
C ASN A 62 36.01 -10.45 -16.54
N LEU A 63 34.72 -10.21 -16.76
CA LEU A 63 34.03 -10.75 -17.92
C LEU A 63 34.47 -9.89 -19.09
N ASP A 64 35.34 -10.43 -19.94
CA ASP A 64 35.85 -9.80 -21.18
C ASP A 64 34.70 -9.65 -22.19
N ILE A 65 33.72 -8.81 -21.86
CA ILE A 65 32.51 -8.54 -22.61
C ILE A 65 32.60 -7.10 -23.07
N ASP A 66 32.98 -6.93 -24.34
CA ASP A 66 32.94 -5.62 -24.97
C ASP A 66 31.50 -5.20 -25.27
N ILE A 67 31.26 -3.89 -25.21
CA ILE A 67 29.96 -3.27 -25.51
C ILE A 67 29.44 -3.68 -26.90
N GLU A 68 30.34 -3.88 -27.86
CA GLU A 68 30.02 -4.25 -29.24
C GLU A 68 29.57 -5.72 -29.38
N GLN A 69 29.90 -6.57 -28.41
CA GLN A 69 29.58 -8.01 -28.42
C GLN A 69 28.24 -8.32 -27.71
N VAL A 70 27.57 -7.30 -27.17
CA VAL A 70 26.27 -7.44 -26.51
C VAL A 70 25.24 -7.94 -27.52
N GLY A 71 24.61 -9.08 -27.21
CA GLY A 71 23.70 -9.81 -28.09
C GLY A 71 24.24 -11.19 -28.52
N ASP A 72 25.56 -11.35 -28.60
CA ASP A 72 26.19 -12.60 -29.04
C ASP A 72 26.85 -13.37 -27.88
N VAL A 73 27.14 -12.68 -26.77
CA VAL A 73 27.76 -13.28 -25.59
C VAL A 73 26.76 -14.08 -24.77
N GLN A 74 27.15 -15.28 -24.36
CA GLN A 74 26.37 -16.13 -23.47
C GLN A 74 27.09 -16.37 -22.14
N ILE A 75 26.36 -16.21 -21.04
CA ILE A 75 26.83 -16.52 -19.69
C ILE A 75 26.05 -17.69 -19.12
N ARG A 76 26.71 -18.51 -18.31
CA ARG A 76 26.04 -19.60 -17.58
C ARG A 76 25.54 -19.09 -16.23
N VAL A 77 24.23 -19.12 -16.03
CA VAL A 77 23.55 -18.76 -14.78
C VAL A 77 22.54 -19.87 -14.45
N PHE A 78 22.44 -20.28 -13.19
CA PHE A 78 21.54 -21.37 -12.76
C PHE A 78 21.77 -22.71 -13.48
N GLY A 79 22.94 -22.90 -14.10
CA GLY A 79 23.25 -24.09 -14.91
C GLY A 79 22.85 -23.96 -16.39
N ASP A 80 21.98 -23.01 -16.73
CA ASP A 80 21.53 -22.68 -18.08
C ASP A 80 22.41 -21.61 -18.74
N LEU A 81 22.37 -21.53 -20.07
CA LEU A 81 23.00 -20.47 -20.84
C LEU A 81 22.01 -19.32 -21.07
N PHE A 82 22.42 -18.11 -20.73
CA PHE A 82 21.68 -16.86 -20.91
C PHE A 82 22.45 -15.94 -21.86
N THR A 83 21.76 -15.40 -22.85
CA THR A 83 22.36 -14.42 -23.76
C THR A 83 22.34 -13.04 -23.12
N VAL A 84 23.50 -12.37 -23.09
CA VAL A 84 23.63 -11.01 -22.56
C VAL A 84 23.12 -10.03 -23.61
N ILE A 85 21.91 -9.51 -23.43
CA ILE A 85 21.25 -8.63 -24.42
C ILE A 85 21.38 -7.13 -24.09
N GLY A 86 21.86 -6.80 -22.89
CA GLY A 86 22.01 -5.42 -22.46
C GLY A 86 22.97 -5.24 -21.29
N ILE A 87 23.56 -4.06 -21.21
CA ILE A 87 24.40 -3.64 -20.09
C ILE A 87 23.80 -2.38 -19.50
N VAL A 88 23.53 -2.37 -18.18
CA VAL A 88 23.01 -1.20 -17.46
C VAL A 88 24.10 -0.52 -16.65
N ASN A 89 23.96 0.80 -16.47
CA ASN A 89 24.83 1.57 -15.59
C ASN A 89 24.41 1.39 -14.13
N SER A 90 25.25 0.75 -13.31
CA SER A 90 25.00 0.49 -11.89
C SER A 90 24.67 1.76 -11.09
N LYS A 91 25.31 2.90 -11.40
CA LYS A 91 25.06 4.17 -10.70
C LYS A 91 23.68 4.73 -11.04
N ARG A 92 23.30 4.71 -12.31
CA ARG A 92 21.95 5.15 -12.73
C ARG A 92 20.86 4.27 -12.14
N VAL A 93 21.08 2.95 -12.06
CA VAL A 93 20.14 2.04 -11.38
C VAL A 93 20.06 2.34 -9.89
N LYS A 94 21.18 2.69 -9.24
CA LYS A 94 21.23 3.06 -7.82
C LYS A 94 20.53 4.37 -7.50
N GLU A 95 20.63 5.35 -8.39
CA GLU A 95 19.98 6.65 -8.27
C GLU A 95 18.48 6.58 -8.58
N PHE A 96 18.03 5.51 -9.24
CA PHE A 96 16.63 5.30 -9.53
C PHE A 96 15.85 4.94 -8.25
N LYS A 97 14.81 5.73 -7.99
CA LYS A 97 13.91 5.58 -6.83
C LYS A 97 12.52 5.19 -7.29
N ASP A 98 11.94 4.21 -6.60
CA ASP A 98 10.53 3.86 -6.77
C ASP A 98 9.64 4.84 -5.97
N LEU A 99 8.32 4.68 -6.03
CA LEU A 99 7.35 5.58 -5.39
C LEU A 99 7.48 5.61 -3.86
N ASP A 100 8.05 4.58 -3.24
CA ASP A 100 8.33 4.51 -1.81
C ASP A 100 9.69 5.13 -1.40
N ASP A 101 10.40 5.76 -2.35
CA ASP A 101 11.76 6.31 -2.20
C ASP A 101 12.85 5.24 -1.93
N GLU A 102 12.54 3.96 -2.14
CA GLU A 102 13.50 2.88 -2.11
C GLU A 102 14.14 2.62 -3.48
N ILE A 103 15.23 1.84 -3.50
CA ILE A 103 15.86 1.43 -4.77
C ILE A 103 15.21 0.16 -5.28
N VAL A 104 15.11 0.00 -6.60
CA VAL A 104 14.42 -1.14 -7.25
C VAL A 104 15.10 -2.49 -7.10
N THR A 105 16.29 -2.55 -6.51
CA THR A 105 17.01 -3.82 -6.33
C THR A 105 16.42 -4.64 -5.18
N PRO A 106 16.61 -5.97 -5.16
CA PRO A 106 16.05 -6.81 -4.11
C PRO A 106 16.56 -6.43 -2.71
N ALA A 107 15.67 -6.50 -1.71
CA ALA A 107 16.02 -6.33 -0.31
C ALA A 107 16.93 -7.47 0.20
N ASP A 108 17.96 -7.12 0.98
CA ASP A 108 18.81 -8.04 1.74
C ASP A 108 18.20 -8.26 3.13
N PHE A 109 17.28 -9.22 3.23
CA PHE A 109 16.62 -9.60 4.48
C PHE A 109 17.57 -10.20 5.53
N ALA A 110 18.79 -10.61 5.14
CA ALA A 110 19.77 -11.10 6.11
C ALA A 110 20.48 -9.96 6.84
N VAL A 111 20.57 -8.79 6.20
CA VAL A 111 21.20 -7.58 6.76
C VAL A 111 20.15 -6.65 7.37
N THR A 112 18.97 -6.56 6.76
CA THR A 112 17.79 -5.94 7.38
C THR A 112 17.50 -6.73 8.65
N GLY A 113 17.76 -6.14 9.83
CA GLY A 113 17.89 -6.88 11.09
C GLY A 113 16.78 -7.91 11.28
N GLY A 114 17.14 -9.17 11.55
CA GLY A 114 16.17 -10.28 11.56
C GLY A 114 14.98 -10.08 12.52
N GLN A 115 15.15 -9.30 13.60
CA GLN A 115 14.04 -8.88 14.45
C GLN A 115 13.09 -7.90 13.76
N ALA A 116 13.58 -6.92 12.99
CA ALA A 116 12.74 -5.98 12.27
C ALA A 116 11.92 -6.67 11.17
N VAL A 117 12.53 -7.62 10.44
CA VAL A 117 11.82 -8.41 9.40
C VAL A 117 10.77 -9.33 10.03
N GLN A 118 11.09 -9.96 11.16
CA GLN A 118 10.16 -10.81 11.90
C GLN A 118 8.99 -9.99 12.47
N GLU A 119 9.27 -8.83 13.09
CA GLU A 119 8.27 -7.89 13.58
C GLU A 119 7.36 -7.41 12.45
N MET A 120 7.91 -7.08 11.27
CA MET A 120 7.12 -6.67 10.11
C MET A 120 6.23 -7.79 9.59
N ALA A 121 6.74 -9.02 9.50
CA ALA A 121 5.95 -10.18 9.07
C ALA A 121 4.85 -10.54 10.09
N GLU A 122 5.10 -10.31 11.37
CA GLU A 122 4.12 -10.51 12.45
C GLU A 122 3.08 -9.39 12.46
N GLU A 123 3.48 -8.12 12.32
CA GLU A 123 2.58 -6.96 12.14
C GLU A 123 1.70 -7.14 10.89
N GLU A 124 2.26 -7.45 9.73
CA GLU A 124 1.50 -7.66 8.48
C GLU A 124 0.49 -8.82 8.61
N ASN A 125 0.86 -9.92 9.29
CA ASN A 125 -0.08 -11.01 9.54
C ASN A 125 -1.20 -10.62 10.53
N ARG A 126 -0.89 -9.79 11.53
CA ARG A 126 -1.89 -9.31 12.50
C ARG A 126 -2.82 -8.27 11.88
N GLU A 127 -2.31 -7.43 10.98
CA GLU A 127 -3.10 -6.54 10.12
C GLU A 127 -4.04 -7.35 9.20
N LYS A 128 -3.53 -8.41 8.54
CA LYS A 128 -4.36 -9.33 7.73
C LYS A 128 -5.44 -10.04 8.54
N GLN A 129 -5.24 -10.20 9.84
CA GLN A 129 -6.21 -10.80 10.77
C GLN A 129 -7.11 -9.74 11.45
N GLY A 130 -6.96 -8.45 11.14
CA GLY A 130 -7.75 -7.38 11.74
C GLY A 130 -7.48 -7.13 13.24
N LEU A 131 -6.35 -7.61 13.75
CA LEU A 131 -5.98 -7.55 15.17
C LEU A 131 -5.18 -6.30 15.56
N GLU A 132 -4.67 -5.54 14.58
CA GLU A 132 -3.93 -4.28 14.79
C GLU A 132 -4.41 -3.20 13.82
N ASP A 133 -4.45 -1.95 14.30
CA ASP A 133 -4.64 -0.79 13.43
C ASP A 133 -3.47 -0.71 12.46
N ALA A 134 -3.73 -0.68 11.15
CA ALA A 134 -2.64 -0.61 10.17
C ALA A 134 -1.95 0.76 10.29
N LYS A 135 -0.82 0.77 10.98
CA LYS A 135 0.07 1.93 11.03
C LYS A 135 1.03 1.76 9.88
N VAL A 136 1.02 2.72 8.96
CA VAL A 136 2.01 2.79 7.89
C VAL A 136 3.37 3.13 8.52
N VAL A 137 4.08 2.12 8.99
CA VAL A 137 5.46 2.23 9.47
C VAL A 137 6.36 1.81 8.32
N ILE A 138 6.86 2.79 7.58
CA ILE A 138 7.87 2.55 6.54
C ILE A 138 9.20 2.30 7.28
N LYS A 139 9.59 1.02 7.40
CA LYS A 139 10.94 0.65 7.85
C LYS A 139 11.79 0.46 6.59
N PRO A 140 12.82 1.28 6.35
CA PRO A 140 13.61 1.19 5.13
C PRO A 140 14.35 -0.14 5.07
N PHE A 141 14.25 -0.84 3.94
CA PHE A 141 15.00 -2.07 3.72
C PHE A 141 16.46 -1.77 3.39
N VAL A 142 17.37 -2.69 3.75
CA VAL A 142 18.73 -2.66 3.20
C VAL A 142 18.70 -3.43 1.90
N HIS A 143 18.94 -2.77 0.77
CA HIS A 143 18.91 -3.40 -0.54
C HIS A 143 20.27 -3.92 -0.98
N LEU A 144 20.25 -4.89 -1.90
CA LEU A 144 21.44 -5.34 -2.60
C LEU A 144 21.94 -4.25 -3.55
N GLU A 145 23.26 -4.05 -3.58
CA GLU A 145 23.89 -3.12 -4.50
C GLU A 145 23.66 -3.56 -5.96
N PRO A 146 23.28 -2.64 -6.88
CA PRO A 146 23.07 -2.97 -8.29
C PRO A 146 24.23 -3.70 -8.94
N ALA A 147 25.46 -3.40 -8.52
CA ALA A 147 26.67 -4.08 -8.99
C ALA A 147 26.68 -5.61 -8.75
N ASN A 148 25.84 -6.12 -7.85
CA ASN A 148 25.72 -7.54 -7.52
C ASN A 148 24.36 -8.14 -7.89
N THR A 149 23.53 -7.43 -8.65
CA THR A 149 22.17 -7.84 -9.03
C THR A 149 22.08 -8.15 -10.53
N LEU A 150 21.81 -9.40 -10.86
CA LEU A 150 21.55 -9.83 -12.25
C LEU A 150 20.10 -9.49 -12.63
N ILE A 151 19.85 -9.03 -13.85
CA ILE A 151 18.48 -8.77 -14.33
C ILE A 151 18.10 -9.80 -15.39
N ILE A 152 16.97 -10.49 -15.20
CA ILE A 152 16.42 -11.48 -16.16
C ILE A 152 14.91 -11.27 -16.34
N PRO A 153 14.28 -11.89 -17.37
CA PRO A 153 12.84 -11.84 -17.52
C PRO A 153 12.09 -12.38 -16.29
N TYR A 154 11.02 -11.69 -15.90
CA TYR A 154 10.18 -12.03 -14.75
C TYR A 154 9.72 -13.49 -14.78
N HIS A 155 9.22 -13.97 -15.93
CA HIS A 155 8.74 -15.35 -16.06
C HIS A 155 9.85 -16.38 -15.83
N THR A 156 11.07 -16.10 -16.32
CA THR A 156 12.22 -16.97 -16.08
C THR A 156 12.55 -17.04 -14.59
N LEU A 157 12.64 -15.89 -13.91
CA LEU A 157 12.88 -15.88 -12.46
C LEU A 157 11.77 -16.58 -11.69
N ARG A 158 10.51 -16.36 -12.08
CA ARG A 158 9.33 -16.97 -11.45
C ARG A 158 9.37 -18.49 -11.50
N ASN A 159 9.89 -19.06 -12.59
CA ASN A 159 9.92 -20.50 -12.86
C ASN A 159 11.19 -21.21 -12.38
N ILE A 160 12.23 -20.48 -11.96
CA ILE A 160 13.46 -21.09 -11.43
C ILE A 160 13.18 -21.75 -10.07
N GLY A 161 13.66 -22.99 -9.90
CA GLY A 161 13.56 -23.75 -8.65
C GLY A 161 12.11 -24.18 -8.35
N SER A 162 11.71 -24.07 -7.07
CA SER A 162 10.33 -24.39 -6.63
C SER A 162 9.33 -23.24 -6.86
N GLY A 163 9.75 -22.21 -7.61
CA GLY A 163 8.98 -21.00 -7.87
C GLY A 163 9.27 -19.87 -6.88
N ASN A 164 9.68 -18.72 -7.40
CA ASN A 164 9.97 -17.53 -6.59
C ASN A 164 8.70 -16.70 -6.35
N PRO A 165 8.45 -16.16 -5.14
CA PRO A 165 7.26 -15.36 -4.88
C PRO A 165 7.27 -14.04 -5.67
N LEU A 166 6.08 -13.55 -6.03
CA LEU A 166 5.91 -12.20 -6.56
C LEU A 166 6.15 -11.19 -5.43
N GLN A 167 7.05 -10.23 -5.67
CA GLN A 167 7.47 -9.26 -4.65
C GLN A 167 6.81 -7.89 -4.83
N SER A 168 6.71 -7.41 -6.07
CA SER A 168 6.14 -6.08 -6.37
C SER A 168 5.33 -6.12 -7.66
N VAL A 169 4.32 -5.26 -7.74
CA VAL A 169 3.50 -5.00 -8.92
C VAL A 169 3.42 -3.50 -9.11
N ALA A 170 3.99 -3.02 -10.20
CA ALA A 170 3.89 -1.63 -10.60
C ALA A 170 2.88 -1.47 -11.73
N VAL A 171 2.00 -0.47 -11.62
CA VAL A 171 0.94 -0.20 -12.60
C VAL A 171 1.01 1.25 -13.03
N ARG A 172 0.92 1.48 -14.34
CA ARG A 172 0.79 2.81 -14.92
C ARG A 172 -0.61 2.99 -15.49
N PHE A 173 -1.28 4.08 -15.11
CA PHE A 173 -2.58 4.44 -15.64
C PHE A 173 -2.51 4.88 -17.10
N HIS A 174 -3.58 4.59 -17.85
CA HIS A 174 -3.79 5.13 -19.19
C HIS A 174 -4.22 6.60 -19.12
N GLU A 175 -3.92 7.37 -20.17
CA GLU A 175 -4.36 8.77 -20.26
C GLU A 175 -5.89 8.87 -20.30
N GLY A 176 -6.45 9.86 -19.58
CA GLY A 176 -7.89 10.16 -19.57
C GLY A 176 -8.72 9.28 -18.64
N VAL A 177 -8.10 8.47 -17.78
CA VAL A 177 -8.76 7.73 -16.72
C VAL A 177 -8.74 8.57 -15.44
N ASP A 178 -9.81 8.50 -14.64
CA ASP A 178 -9.81 9.05 -13.28
C ASP A 178 -8.96 8.15 -12.36
N GLU A 179 -7.70 8.52 -12.15
CA GLU A 179 -6.75 7.72 -11.39
C GLU A 179 -7.19 7.54 -9.93
N ARG A 180 -7.79 8.59 -9.33
CA ARG A 180 -8.27 8.53 -7.95
C ARG A 180 -9.42 7.53 -7.82
N GLN A 181 -10.40 7.60 -8.72
CA GLN A 181 -11.53 6.67 -8.70
C GLN A 181 -11.07 5.20 -8.86
N GLN A 182 -10.10 4.93 -9.74
CA GLN A 182 -9.56 3.59 -9.93
C GLN A 182 -8.84 3.06 -8.68
N ILE A 183 -8.05 3.91 -8.02
CA ILE A 183 -7.37 3.57 -6.77
C ILE A 183 -8.40 3.26 -5.68
N GLU A 184 -9.42 4.09 -5.52
CA GLU A 184 -10.49 3.90 -4.54
C GLU A 184 -11.28 2.60 -4.80
N GLU A 185 -11.65 2.32 -6.06
CA GLU A 185 -12.34 1.09 -6.43
C GLU A 185 -11.49 -0.15 -6.13
N PHE A 186 -10.19 -0.11 -6.45
CA PHE A 186 -9.26 -1.21 -6.18
C PHE A 186 -9.11 -1.48 -4.68
N LEU A 187 -8.89 -0.43 -3.89
CA LEU A 187 -8.73 -0.52 -2.44
C LEU A 187 -10.02 -0.89 -1.70
N SER A 188 -11.19 -0.64 -2.29
CA SER A 188 -12.47 -1.11 -1.72
C SER A 188 -12.60 -2.64 -1.73
N ARG A 189 -11.88 -3.32 -2.64
CA ARG A 189 -11.90 -4.78 -2.81
C ARG A 189 -10.70 -5.47 -2.17
N LEU A 190 -9.62 -4.73 -1.94
CA LEU A 190 -8.36 -5.25 -1.43
C LEU A 190 -7.90 -4.40 -0.26
N SER A 191 -7.74 -5.03 0.91
CA SER A 191 -7.18 -4.37 2.08
C SER A 191 -5.65 -4.33 2.00
N VAL A 192 -5.14 -3.54 1.06
CA VAL A 192 -3.70 -3.32 0.85
C VAL A 192 -3.36 -1.84 1.02
N THR A 193 -2.11 -1.55 1.35
CA THR A 193 -1.55 -0.21 1.28
C THR A 193 -0.82 -0.07 -0.04
N LEU A 194 -1.06 1.02 -0.77
CA LEU A 194 -0.39 1.30 -2.03
C LEU A 194 0.20 2.71 -2.06
N PHE A 195 1.31 2.85 -2.80
CA PHE A 195 1.89 4.13 -3.15
C PHE A 195 1.41 4.51 -4.54
N ALA A 196 0.83 5.69 -4.69
CA ALA A 196 0.38 6.19 -5.98
C ALA A 196 0.96 7.58 -6.24
N GLY A 197 1.64 7.72 -7.36
CA GLY A 197 2.04 9.00 -7.92
C GLY A 197 0.95 9.53 -8.84
N ILE A 198 0.25 10.58 -8.42
CA ILE A 198 -0.76 11.26 -9.26
C ILE A 198 -0.22 12.65 -9.62
N ARG A 199 -0.41 13.04 -10.88
CA ARG A 199 -0.06 14.38 -11.35
C ARG A 199 -1.34 15.20 -11.45
N GLU A 200 -1.46 16.23 -10.62
CA GLU A 200 -2.62 17.13 -10.66
C GLU A 200 -2.38 18.29 -11.65
N GLU A 201 -3.47 18.85 -12.18
CA GLU A 201 -3.38 20.03 -13.04
C GLU A 201 -2.77 21.21 -12.27
N GLY A 202 -1.62 21.68 -12.75
CA GLY A 202 -0.87 22.78 -12.12
C GLY A 202 0.34 22.33 -11.31
N ASP A 203 0.50 21.03 -11.02
CA ASP A 203 1.66 20.51 -10.32
C ASP A 203 2.88 20.39 -11.26
N GLU A 204 4.02 20.92 -10.79
CA GLU A 204 5.30 20.83 -11.49
C GLU A 204 5.89 19.41 -11.43
N TYR A 205 5.57 18.65 -10.37
CA TYR A 205 6.07 17.30 -10.11
C TYR A 205 4.91 16.33 -9.78
N VAL A 206 5.15 15.03 -9.97
CA VAL A 206 4.19 13.99 -9.56
C VAL A 206 4.18 13.90 -8.04
N LYS A 207 3.02 14.05 -7.42
CA LYS A 207 2.87 13.92 -5.98
C LYS A 207 2.59 12.46 -5.63
N VAL A 208 3.49 11.86 -4.84
CA VAL A 208 3.26 10.53 -4.30
C VAL A 208 2.44 10.62 -3.03
N SER A 209 1.35 9.86 -2.98
CA SER A 209 0.48 9.72 -1.81
C SER A 209 0.29 8.25 -1.46
N ILE A 210 0.09 7.98 -0.18
CA ILE A 210 -0.20 6.64 0.34
C ILE A 210 -1.70 6.49 0.44
N TYR A 211 -2.24 5.44 -0.15
CA TYR A 211 -3.65 5.10 -0.07
C TYR A 211 -3.82 3.77 0.67
N SER A 212 -4.78 3.73 1.59
CA SER A 212 -5.16 2.51 2.32
C SER A 212 -6.68 2.40 2.45
N SER A 213 -7.16 1.16 2.53
CA SER A 213 -8.58 0.84 2.69
C SER A 213 -9.20 1.42 3.98
N LEU A 214 -8.40 1.60 5.04
CA LEU A 214 -8.87 2.09 6.34
C LEU A 214 -9.30 3.56 6.33
N GLY A 215 -8.66 4.40 5.52
CA GLY A 215 -9.00 5.81 5.39
C GLY A 215 -10.36 6.03 4.70
N MET A 216 -10.73 5.13 3.78
CA MET A 216 -11.94 5.27 2.97
C MET A 216 -13.21 4.79 3.68
N THR A 217 -13.12 3.71 4.46
CA THR A 217 -14.28 3.20 5.23
C THR A 217 -14.78 4.23 6.23
N SER A 218 -13.87 5.01 6.83
CA SER A 218 -14.21 6.02 7.83
C SER A 218 -15.02 7.18 7.23
N LEU A 219 -14.69 7.64 6.00
CA LEU A 219 -15.38 8.75 5.36
C LEU A 219 -16.72 8.31 4.74
N SER A 220 -16.75 7.16 4.04
CA SER A 220 -17.98 6.64 3.45
C SER A 220 -18.99 6.19 4.51
N GLY A 221 -18.52 5.67 5.65
CA GLY A 221 -19.39 5.29 6.76
C GLY A 221 -20.12 6.47 7.40
N MET A 222 -19.48 7.63 7.50
CA MET A 222 -20.11 8.83 8.07
C MET A 222 -21.29 9.34 7.24
N ALA A 223 -21.19 9.30 5.90
CA ALA A 223 -22.30 9.69 5.03
C ALA A 223 -23.54 8.82 5.26
N ASN A 224 -23.34 7.52 5.51
CA ASN A 224 -24.42 6.57 5.79
C ASN A 224 -25.10 6.81 7.15
N LEU A 225 -24.44 7.50 8.09
CA LEU A 225 -25.02 7.84 9.39
C LEU A 225 -25.95 9.07 9.35
N PHE A 226 -25.89 9.88 8.29
CA PHE A 226 -26.69 11.10 8.20
C PHE A 226 -28.20 10.82 8.26
N VAL A 227 -28.68 9.86 7.48
CA VAL A 227 -30.11 9.52 7.41
C VAL A 227 -30.64 8.96 8.74
N PRO A 228 -30.01 7.96 9.39
CA PRO A 228 -30.44 7.49 10.71
C PRO A 228 -30.43 8.56 11.80
N ILE A 229 -29.41 9.42 11.83
CA ILE A 229 -29.32 10.52 12.81
C ILE A 229 -30.48 11.49 12.61
N LEU A 230 -30.79 11.84 11.35
CA LEU A 230 -31.91 12.72 11.03
C LEU A 230 -33.25 12.13 11.46
N ILE A 231 -33.48 10.84 11.19
CA ILE A 231 -34.69 10.12 11.62
C ILE A 231 -34.80 10.13 13.15
N ALA A 232 -33.71 9.81 13.86
CA ALA A 232 -33.70 9.82 15.32
C ALA A 232 -33.99 11.22 15.89
N ALA A 233 -33.39 12.27 15.32
CA ALA A 233 -33.63 13.65 15.72
C ALA A 233 -35.11 14.05 15.53
N LEU A 234 -35.74 13.66 14.41
CA LEU A 234 -37.15 13.93 14.15
C LEU A 234 -38.08 13.18 15.12
N ILE A 235 -37.75 11.93 15.47
CA ILE A 235 -38.51 11.16 16.47
C ILE A 235 -38.46 11.84 17.84
N VAL A 236 -37.26 12.25 18.28
CA VAL A 236 -37.07 12.95 19.56
C VAL A 236 -37.83 14.28 19.54
N LEU A 237 -37.71 15.06 18.47
CA LEU A 237 -38.42 16.32 18.31
C LEU A 237 -39.94 16.15 18.41
N ASN A 238 -40.50 15.16 17.71
CA ASN A 238 -41.94 14.90 17.73
C ASN A 238 -42.43 14.49 19.13
N THR A 239 -41.65 13.64 19.82
CA THR A 239 -41.98 13.19 21.18
C THR A 239 -41.92 14.33 22.19
N MET A 240 -40.89 15.18 22.10
CA MET A 240 -40.74 16.34 22.98
C MET A 240 -41.80 17.42 22.72
N MET A 241 -42.16 17.66 21.46
CA MET A 241 -43.29 18.53 21.14
C MET A 241 -44.58 18.01 21.77
N GLY A 242 -44.84 16.69 21.65
CA GLY A 242 -45.99 16.05 22.28
C GLY A 242 -46.03 16.24 23.80
N SER A 243 -44.94 15.97 24.50
CA SER A 243 -44.88 16.11 25.97
C SER A 243 -45.06 17.55 26.44
N VAL A 244 -44.56 18.54 25.68
CA VAL A 244 -44.78 19.97 25.96
C VAL A 244 -46.24 20.37 25.74
N TYR A 245 -46.89 19.84 24.69
CA TYR A 245 -48.31 20.09 24.45
C TYR A 245 -49.21 19.52 25.54
N GLU A 246 -48.88 18.36 26.11
CA GLU A 246 -49.61 17.79 27.24
C GLU A 246 -49.50 18.67 28.50
N ARG A 247 -48.34 19.31 28.71
CA ARG A 247 -48.08 20.18 29.87
C ARG A 247 -48.37 21.66 29.63
N PHE A 248 -49.10 22.00 28.57
CA PHE A 248 -49.40 23.39 28.21
C PHE A 248 -50.14 24.17 29.31
N ARG A 249 -51.00 23.49 30.08
CA ARG A 249 -51.71 24.09 31.21
C ARG A 249 -50.77 24.48 32.35
N GLU A 250 -49.73 23.69 32.59
CA GLU A 250 -48.71 23.96 33.62
C GLU A 250 -47.86 25.17 33.25
N ILE A 251 -47.49 25.29 31.95
CA ILE A 251 -46.81 26.46 31.40
C ILE A 251 -47.61 27.74 31.67
N GLY A 252 -48.94 27.68 31.45
CA GLY A 252 -49.85 28.78 31.75
C GLY A 252 -49.89 29.16 33.24
N VAL A 253 -49.80 28.18 34.15
CA VAL A 253 -49.72 28.44 35.60
C VAL A 253 -48.39 29.11 35.95
N TYR A 254 -47.26 28.60 35.46
CA TYR A 254 -45.93 29.19 35.70
C TYR A 254 -45.84 30.63 35.18
N SER A 255 -46.39 30.89 34.00
CA SER A 255 -46.45 32.25 33.44
C SER A 255 -47.35 33.17 34.29
N SER A 256 -48.46 32.67 34.82
CA SER A 256 -49.36 33.44 35.70
C SER A 256 -48.74 33.79 37.05
N VAL A 257 -47.77 33.00 37.53
CA VAL A 257 -46.98 33.28 38.75
C VAL A 257 -45.80 34.24 38.45
N GLY A 258 -45.61 34.62 37.18
CA GLY A 258 -44.64 35.64 36.76
C GLY A 258 -43.30 35.09 36.24
N LEU A 259 -43.20 33.78 35.94
CA LEU A 259 -42.00 33.24 35.31
C LEU A 259 -41.88 33.71 33.86
N ALA A 260 -40.69 34.20 33.49
CA ALA A 260 -40.40 34.57 32.12
C ALA A 260 -40.40 33.33 31.20
N PRO A 261 -40.89 33.44 29.95
CA PRO A 261 -40.94 32.33 28.99
C PRO A 261 -39.59 31.62 28.81
N GLN A 262 -38.48 32.37 28.85
CA GLN A 262 -37.13 31.83 28.74
C GLN A 262 -36.79 30.84 29.88
N HIS A 263 -37.22 31.13 31.11
CA HIS A 263 -36.98 30.23 32.25
C HIS A 263 -37.79 28.93 32.12
N ILE A 264 -38.99 29.02 31.58
CA ILE A 264 -39.83 27.85 31.29
C ILE A 264 -39.15 26.98 30.22
N SER A 265 -38.67 27.58 29.12
CA SER A 265 -37.93 26.84 28.09
C SER A 265 -36.68 26.14 28.63
N TRP A 266 -35.93 26.80 29.52
CA TRP A 266 -34.76 26.20 30.17
C TRP A 266 -35.11 25.00 31.05
N LEU A 267 -36.26 25.03 31.73
CA LEU A 267 -36.73 23.90 32.53
C LEU A 267 -36.96 22.66 31.66
N PHE A 268 -37.63 22.82 30.52
CA PHE A 268 -37.85 21.73 29.57
C PHE A 268 -36.56 21.27 28.87
N MET A 269 -35.64 22.19 28.56
CA MET A 269 -34.31 21.82 28.03
C MET A 269 -33.50 21.04 29.06
N ALA A 270 -33.57 21.38 30.35
CA ALA A 270 -32.90 20.65 31.41
C ALA A 270 -33.49 19.24 31.57
N GLU A 271 -34.82 19.11 31.58
CA GLU A 271 -35.51 17.80 31.60
C GLU A 271 -35.07 16.93 30.40
N SER A 272 -35.07 17.51 29.19
CA SER A 272 -34.64 16.84 27.97
C SER A 272 -33.17 16.42 28.01
N SER A 273 -32.31 17.23 28.62
CA SER A 273 -30.88 16.94 28.75
C SER A 273 -30.63 15.73 29.65
N VAL A 274 -31.40 15.58 30.73
CA VAL A 274 -31.31 14.39 31.60
C VAL A 274 -31.68 13.13 30.83
N TYR A 275 -32.78 13.15 30.07
CA TYR A 275 -33.17 12.02 29.22
C TYR A 275 -32.13 11.73 28.13
N SER A 276 -31.53 12.77 27.55
CA SER A 276 -30.48 12.63 26.54
C SER A 276 -29.23 11.94 27.10
N VAL A 277 -28.77 12.36 28.29
CA VAL A 277 -27.61 11.74 28.94
C VAL A 277 -27.88 10.26 29.27
N LEU A 278 -29.05 9.94 29.83
CA LEU A 278 -29.43 8.55 30.12
C LEU A 278 -29.52 7.71 28.84
N GLY A 279 -30.09 8.25 27.78
CA GLY A 279 -30.19 7.59 26.47
C GLY A 279 -28.82 7.33 25.85
N VAL A 280 -27.91 8.31 25.87
CA VAL A 280 -26.54 8.16 25.36
C VAL A 280 -25.78 7.08 26.13
N VAL A 281 -25.85 7.09 27.46
CA VAL A 281 -25.17 6.08 28.29
C VAL A 281 -25.72 4.69 28.01
N ALA A 282 -27.05 4.52 28.00
CA ALA A 282 -27.69 3.24 27.73
C ALA A 282 -27.41 2.73 26.31
N GLY A 283 -27.48 3.61 25.31
CA GLY A 283 -27.19 3.31 23.91
C GLY A 283 -25.73 2.92 23.69
N TYR A 284 -24.80 3.64 24.30
CA TYR A 284 -23.37 3.33 24.24
C TYR A 284 -23.07 1.94 24.84
N LEU A 285 -23.58 1.66 26.04
CA LEU A 285 -23.39 0.37 26.70
C LEU A 285 -23.99 -0.78 25.87
N THR A 286 -25.19 -0.59 25.34
CA THR A 286 -25.86 -1.60 24.52
C THR A 286 -25.11 -1.84 23.20
N GLY A 287 -24.64 -0.78 22.55
CA GLY A 287 -23.81 -0.87 21.35
C GLY A 287 -22.52 -1.64 21.60
N GLN A 288 -21.86 -1.39 22.73
CA GLN A 288 -20.64 -2.11 23.11
C GLN A 288 -20.91 -3.61 23.36
N VAL A 289 -22.01 -3.94 24.03
CA VAL A 289 -22.42 -5.33 24.29
C VAL A 289 -22.73 -6.06 22.97
N ILE A 290 -23.48 -5.43 22.06
CA ILE A 290 -23.81 -6.03 20.77
C ILE A 290 -22.55 -6.20 19.91
N SER A 291 -21.67 -5.21 19.87
CA SER A 291 -20.41 -5.29 19.14
C SER A 291 -19.54 -6.45 19.64
N ASN A 292 -19.37 -6.57 20.95
CA ASN A 292 -18.63 -7.68 21.55
C ASN A 292 -19.26 -9.05 21.21
N LEU A 293 -20.58 -9.13 21.23
CA LEU A 293 -21.33 -10.34 20.92
C LEU A 293 -21.15 -10.75 19.44
N LEU A 294 -21.25 -9.79 18.51
CA LEU A 294 -21.06 -10.05 17.08
C LEU A 294 -19.66 -10.58 16.77
N ILE A 295 -18.63 -9.95 17.35
CA ILE A 295 -17.23 -10.39 17.20
C ILE A 295 -17.06 -11.82 17.74
N ARG A 296 -17.65 -12.11 18.91
CA ARG A 296 -17.52 -13.42 19.55
C ARG A 296 -18.16 -14.57 18.74
N PHE A 297 -19.20 -14.27 17.97
CA PHE A 297 -19.91 -15.25 17.14
C PHE A 297 -19.45 -15.27 15.68
N GLU A 298 -18.35 -14.57 15.32
CA GLU A 298 -17.81 -14.49 13.95
C GLU A 298 -18.87 -14.06 12.91
N LEU A 299 -19.79 -13.18 13.32
CA LEU A 299 -20.83 -12.61 12.44
C LEU A 299 -20.38 -11.32 11.72
N LEU A 300 -19.18 -10.83 12.06
CA LEU A 300 -18.46 -9.71 11.46
C LEU A 300 -17.05 -10.19 11.13
#